data_AF-A0A9D9QDT4-F1
#
_entry.id   AF-A0A9D9QDT4-F1
#
_cell.length_a   1.000
_cell.length_b   1.000
_cell.length_c   1.000
_cell.angle_alpha   90.00
_cell.angle_beta   90.00
_cell.angle_gamma   90.00
#
_symmetry.space_group_name_H-M   'P 1'
#
loop_
_entity.id
_entity.type
_entity.pdbx_description
1 polymer ?
#
loop_
_entity_poly.entity_id
_entity_poly.type
_entity_poly.pdbx_seq_one_letter_code
_entity_poly.pdbx_strand_id
1 'polypeptide(L)' 'GKGTENEEIRVKTSLKTRAKIRELMRKKPRVTIPEMASEIGVSAKTIEWHLAKRKGIEIEREGPANGGHWIILE' A
#
# COMPACT_ATOMS: atom_id res chain seq x y z
N GLY A 1 19.62 10.90 23.32
CA GLY A 1 19.01 10.99 21.98
C GLY A 1 17.72 10.18 21.98
N LYS A 2 16.59 10.78 21.63
CA LYS A 2 15.26 10.12 21.55
C LYS A 2 14.74 10.00 20.10
N GLY A 3 15.60 10.26 19.11
CA GLY A 3 15.22 10.28 17.69
C GLY A 3 15.18 8.91 17.01
N THR A 4 15.96 7.94 17.49
CA THR A 4 16.21 6.67 16.78
C THR A 4 15.07 5.66 16.91
N GLU A 5 14.45 5.58 18.09
CA GLU A 5 13.46 4.53 18.41
C GLU A 5 12.12 4.76 17.70
N ASN A 6 11.69 6.02 17.60
CA ASN A 6 10.45 6.38 16.93
C ASN A 6 10.55 6.26 15.40
N GLU A 7 11.76 6.45 14.86
CA GLU A 7 12.05 6.27 13.44
C GLU A 7 12.08 4.79 13.05
N GLU A 8 12.69 3.93 13.85
CA GLU A 8 12.67 2.48 13.62
C GLU A 8 11.25 1.89 13.66
N ILE A 9 10.40 2.32 14.59
CA ILE A 9 9.00 1.86 14.69
C ILE A 9 8.22 2.27 13.43
N ARG A 10 8.43 3.50 12.94
CA ARG A 10 7.81 3.98 11.69
C ARG A 10 8.29 3.19 10.48
N VAL A 11 9.58 2.89 10.38
CA VAL A 11 10.15 2.08 9.30
C VAL A 11 9.59 0.66 9.33
N LYS A 12 9.58 -0.01 10.48
CA LYS A 12 9.02 -1.37 10.64
C LYS A 12 7.55 -1.43 10.27
N THR A 13 6.76 -0.43 10.68
CA THR A 13 5.33 -0.34 10.34
C THR A 13 5.12 -0.14 8.83
N SER A 14 5.89 0.76 8.22
CA SER A 14 5.85 1.02 6.76
C SER A 14 6.19 -0.23 5.94
N LEU A 15 7.20 -1.01 6.35
CA LEU A 15 7.58 -2.25 5.68
C LEU A 15 6.49 -3.31 5.77
N LYS A 16 5.88 -3.49 6.96
CA LYS A 16 4.75 -4.42 7.15
C LYS A 16 3.55 -4.05 6.28
N THR A 17 3.20 -2.75 6.21
CA THR A 17 2.10 -2.27 5.37
C THR A 17 2.36 -2.54 3.89
N ARG A 18 3.57 -2.27 3.38
CA ARG A 18 3.90 -2.53 1.97
C ARG A 18 3.84 -4.03 1.62
N ALA A 19 4.34 -4.89 2.50
CA ALA A 19 4.26 -6.33 2.29
C ALA A 19 2.81 -6.80 2.20
N LYS A 20 1.93 -6.33 3.10
CA LYS A 20 0.50 -6.63 3.06
C LYS A 20 -0.20 -6.10 1.82
N ILE A 21 0.09 -4.87 1.38
CA ILE A 21 -0.44 -4.31 0.13
C ILE A 21 -0.07 -5.23 -1.04
N ARG A 22 1.21 -5.63 -1.15
CA ARG A 22 1.68 -6.50 -2.22
C ARG A 22 0.96 -7.85 -2.22
N GLU A 23 0.81 -8.45 -1.04
CA GLU A 23 0.11 -9.73 -0.88
C GLU A 23 -1.37 -9.63 -1.26
N LEU A 24 -2.05 -8.56 -0.83
CA LEU A 24 -3.46 -8.33 -1.15
C LEU A 24 -3.69 -8.12 -2.64
N MET A 25 -2.87 -7.31 -3.29
CA MET A 25 -2.96 -7.08 -4.73
C MET A 25 -2.66 -8.37 -5.53
N ARG A 26 -1.78 -9.25 -5.04
CA ARG A 26 -1.56 -10.57 -5.63
C ARG A 26 -2.76 -11.51 -5.46
N LYS A 27 -3.34 -11.56 -4.25
CA LYS A 27 -4.52 -12.40 -3.96
C LYS A 27 -5.79 -11.88 -4.62
N LYS A 28 -5.91 -10.57 -4.77
CA LYS A 28 -7.07 -9.84 -5.30
C LYS A 28 -6.58 -8.74 -6.24
N PRO A 29 -6.31 -9.03 -7.53
CA PRO A 29 -5.80 -8.05 -8.49
C PRO A 29 -6.73 -6.85 -8.74
N ARG A 30 -8.02 -6.97 -8.39
CA ARG A 30 -9.02 -5.91 -8.48
C ARG A 30 -9.32 -5.24 -7.14
N VAL A 31 -8.47 -5.45 -6.14
CA VAL A 31 -8.67 -4.83 -4.81
C VAL A 31 -8.59 -3.32 -4.93
N THR A 32 -9.56 -2.64 -4.33
CA THR A 32 -9.62 -1.18 -4.30
C THR A 32 -8.85 -0.62 -3.10
N ILE A 33 -8.54 0.68 -3.13
CA ILE A 33 -7.89 1.38 -2.01
C ILE A 33 -8.69 1.24 -0.69
N PRO A 34 -10.02 1.45 -0.66
CA PRO A 34 -10.80 1.28 0.56
C PRO A 34 -10.77 -0.15 1.12
N GLU A 35 -10.81 -1.15 0.25
CA GLU A 35 -10.71 -2.56 0.66
C GLU A 35 -9.34 -2.89 1.25
N MET A 36 -8.26 -2.44 0.62
CA MET A 36 -6.91 -2.59 1.16
C MET A 36 -6.76 -1.93 2.53
N ALA A 37 -7.31 -0.72 2.69
CA ALA A 37 -7.30 -0.01 3.96
C ALA A 37 -8.04 -0.78 5.05
N SER A 38 -9.22 -1.31 4.73
CA SER A 38 -10.03 -2.11 5.66
C SER A 38 -9.33 -3.41 6.07
N GLU A 39 -8.77 -4.17 5.11
CA GLU A 39 -8.08 -5.44 5.42
C GLU A 39 -6.77 -5.24 6.19
N ILE A 40 -6.04 -4.16 5.92
CA ILE A 40 -4.76 -3.89 6.59
C ILE A 40 -4.98 -3.22 7.96
N GLY A 41 -6.09 -2.52 8.15
CA GLY A 41 -6.39 -1.72 9.34
C GLY A 41 -5.68 -0.36 9.34
N VAL A 42 -5.56 0.28 8.17
CA VAL A 42 -4.96 1.61 8.00
C VAL A 42 -5.88 2.53 7.21
N SER A 43 -5.57 3.82 7.15
CA SER A 43 -6.39 4.75 6.35
C SER A 43 -6.19 4.55 4.84
N ALA A 44 -7.22 4.82 4.04
CA ALA A 44 -7.13 4.86 2.58
C ALA A 44 -6.00 5.78 2.09
N LYS A 45 -5.82 6.93 2.74
CA LYS A 45 -4.73 7.89 2.46
C LYS A 45 -3.34 7.29 2.70
N THR A 46 -3.19 6.41 3.69
CA THR A 46 -1.94 5.68 3.93
C THR A 46 -1.63 4.74 2.76
N ILE A 47 -2.65 4.02 2.27
CA ILE A 47 -2.52 3.16 1.07
C ILE A 47 -2.16 4.00 -0.15
N GLU A 48 -2.88 5.08 -0.42
CA GLU A 48 -2.59 6.02 -1.52
C GLU A 48 -1.15 6.52 -1.46
N TRP A 49 -0.68 6.94 -0.28
CA TRP A 49 0.69 7.40 -0.09
C TRP A 49 1.72 6.31 -0.40
N HIS A 50 1.46 5.07 0.03
CA HIS A 50 2.33 3.93 -0.25
C HIS A 50 2.38 3.60 -1.75
N LEU A 51 1.22 3.60 -2.43
CA LEU A 51 1.12 3.36 -3.88
C LEU A 51 1.79 4.49 -4.67
N ALA A 52 1.58 5.75 -4.29
CA ALA A 52 2.18 6.92 -4.92
C ALA A 52 3.71 6.95 -4.77
N LYS A 53 4.25 6.48 -3.63
CA LYS A 53 5.70 6.40 -3.40
C LYS A 53 6.38 5.31 -4.23
N ARG A 54 5.65 4.33 -4.79
CA ARG A 54 6.14 3.23 -5.66
C ARG A 54 7.45 2.56 -5.23
N LYS A 55 7.76 2.55 -3.92
CA LYS A 55 9.05 2.03 -3.44
C LYS A 55 8.99 0.51 -3.33
N GLY A 56 9.40 -0.17 -4.40
CA GLY A 56 9.59 -1.63 -4.46
C GLY A 56 8.34 -2.43 -4.87
N ILE A 57 7.38 -1.79 -5.53
CA ILE A 57 6.20 -2.45 -6.12
C ILE A 57 6.00 -1.82 -7.50
N GLU A 58 6.09 -2.62 -8.56
CA GLU A 58 5.68 -2.20 -9.90
C GLU A 58 4.17 -2.36 -9.99
N ILE A 59 3.47 -1.24 -10.17
CA ILE A 59 2.01 -1.20 -10.23
C ILE A 59 1.54 -0.34 -11.39
N GLU A 60 0.48 -0.78 -12.04
CA GLU A 60 -0.23 -0.03 -13.07
C GLU A 60 -1.64 0.28 -12.61
N ARG A 61 -2.15 1.44 -13.03
CA ARG A 61 -3.55 1.81 -12.79
C ARG A 61 -4.37 1.32 -13.97
N GLU A 62 -5.17 0.29 -13.75
CA GLU A 62 -6.13 -0.19 -14.74
C GLU A 62 -7.52 0.37 -14.45
N GLY A 63 -8.17 0.93 -15.47
CA GLY A 63 -9.55 1.40 -15.38
C GLY A 63 -9.71 2.92 -15.27
N PRO A 64 -10.97 3.39 -15.18
CA PRO A 64 -11.33 4.79 -15.36
C PRO A 64 -10.78 5.70 -14.25
N ALA A 65 -10.62 7.00 -14.56
CA ALA A 65 -10.04 7.99 -13.65
C ALA A 65 -10.73 8.08 -12.27
N ASN A 66 -11.98 7.63 -12.15
CA ASN A 66 -12.79 7.66 -10.92
C ASN A 66 -13.11 6.27 -10.33
N GLY A 67 -12.54 5.18 -10.87
CA GLY A 67 -12.85 3.83 -10.40
C GLY A 67 -11.81 2.76 -10.75
N GLY A 68 -10.69 3.16 -11.33
CA GLY A 68 -9.60 2.24 -11.65
C GLY A 68 -8.98 1.63 -10.39
N HIS A 69 -8.60 0.37 -10.52
CA HIS A 69 -7.86 -0.40 -9.52
C HIS A 69 -6.37 -0.41 -9.86
N TRP A 70 -5.56 -0.80 -8.89
CA TRP A 70 -4.12 -0.95 -9.08
C TRP A 70 -3.79 -2.42 -9.24
N ILE A 71 -3.00 -2.75 -10.26
CA ILE A 71 -2.53 -4.10 -10.54
C ILE A 71 -1.02 -4.13 -10.33
N ILE A 72 -0.50 -5.24 -9.79
CA ILE A 72 0.94 -5.47 -9.76
C ILE A 72 1.38 -5.99 -11.13
N LEU A 73 2.35 -5.30 -11.71
CA LEU A 73 3.17 -5.83 -12.79
C LEU A 73 4.33 -6.55 -12.09
N GLU A 74 4.50 -7.86 -12.30
CA GLU A 74 5.61 -8.62 -11.72
C GLU A 74 6.83 -8.64 -12.63
#